data_AF-A0ABD1BS81-F1
#
_entry.id   AF-A0ABD1BS81-F1
#
_cell.length_a   1.000
_cell.length_b   1.000
_cell.length_c   1.000
_cell.angle_alpha   90.00
_cell.angle_beta   90.00
_cell.angle_gamma   90.00
#
_symmetry.space_group_name_H-M   'P 1'
#
loop_
_entity.id
_entity.type
_entity.pdbx_description
1 polymer ?
#
loop_
_entity_poly.entity_id
_entity_poly.type
_entity_poly.pdbx_seq_one_letter_code
_entity_poly.pdbx_strand_id
1 'polypeptide(L)'
;MELTRKFFPRETLDEKENAFQDICKGTQTVREYELEFGSLRRFTGRVMDEEELIRRFMKGLREDIRSRCSLREYRSMVKLVENAAIQEVGLAEEQKLI
;
A
#
# COMPACT_ATOMS: atom_id res chain seq x y z
N MET A 1 4.77 29.80 19.13
CA MET A 1 4.84 28.34 19.33
C MET A 1 5.23 27.71 18.02
N GLU A 2 6.49 27.30 17.92
CA GLU A 2 7.12 26.74 16.72
C GLU A 2 6.54 25.37 16.37
N LEU A 3 5.86 25.28 15.23
CA LEU A 3 5.56 24.01 14.56
C LEU A 3 6.82 23.51 13.83
N THR A 4 7.91 23.29 14.56
CA THR A 4 9.03 22.49 14.08
C THR A 4 8.64 21.02 14.13
N ARG A 5 7.66 20.63 13.31
CA ARG A 5 7.61 19.28 12.81
C ARG A 5 8.16 19.37 11.41
N LYS A 6 9.42 18.97 11.25
CA LYS A 6 10.06 18.66 9.96
C LYS A 6 9.28 17.52 9.31
N PHE A 7 8.07 17.83 8.86
CA PHE A 7 7.35 17.00 7.94
C PHE A 7 7.93 17.32 6.58
N PHE A 8 8.52 16.31 5.94
CA PHE A 8 8.85 16.39 4.52
C PHE A 8 7.72 17.10 3.78
N PRO A 9 8.03 18.05 2.87
CA PRO A 9 7.02 18.81 2.16
C PRO A 9 6.00 17.85 1.54
N ARG A 10 4.71 18.25 1.53
CA ARG A 10 3.61 17.45 0.95
C ARG A 10 3.94 16.93 -0.45
N GLU A 11 4.76 17.65 -1.21
CA GLU A 11 5.30 17.24 -2.52
C GLU A 11 6.03 15.90 -2.48
N THR A 12 6.97 15.67 -1.55
CA THR A 12 7.70 14.38 -1.52
C THR A 12 6.79 13.22 -1.14
N LEU A 13 5.76 13.47 -0.34
CA LEU A 13 4.74 12.47 -0.03
C LEU A 13 3.85 12.18 -1.24
N ASP A 14 3.51 13.20 -2.03
CA ASP A 14 2.68 13.08 -3.22
C ASP A 14 3.43 12.41 -4.38
N GLU A 15 4.70 12.76 -4.60
CA GLU A 15 5.59 12.09 -5.57
C GLU A 15 5.77 10.61 -5.22
N LYS A 16 5.90 10.30 -3.92
CA LYS A 16 6.01 8.91 -3.47
C LYS A 16 4.66 8.20 -3.54
N GLU A 17 3.54 8.87 -3.28
CA GLU A 17 2.20 8.32 -3.48
C GLU A 17 1.90 8.06 -4.97
N ASN A 18 2.44 8.89 -5.88
CA ASN A 18 2.42 8.66 -7.32
C ASN A 18 3.30 7.49 -7.73
N ALA A 19 4.54 7.39 -7.23
CA ALA A 19 5.39 6.22 -7.45
C ALA A 19 4.73 4.94 -6.93
N PHE A 20 4.01 5.03 -5.82
CA PHE A 20 3.18 3.96 -5.28
C PHE A 20 2.05 3.53 -6.20
N GLN A 21 1.32 4.51 -6.77
CA GLN A 21 0.27 4.25 -7.75
C GLN A 21 0.82 3.67 -9.05
N ASP A 22 2.05 4.02 -9.44
CA ASP A 22 2.71 3.48 -10.62
C ASP A 22 3.13 2.01 -10.44
N ILE A 23 3.72 1.68 -9.29
CA ILE A 23 4.07 0.29 -8.89
C ILE A 23 2.82 -0.60 -8.90
N CYS A 24 1.69 -0.13 -8.38
CA CYS A 24 0.43 -0.88 -8.37
C CYS A 24 -0.16 -1.12 -9.77
N LYS A 25 0.06 -0.18 -10.70
CA LYS A 25 -0.35 -0.31 -12.09
C LYS A 25 0.53 -1.29 -12.86
N GLY A 26 1.75 -1.55 -12.39
CA GLY A 26 2.61 -2.63 -12.88
C GLY A 26 2.01 -4.02 -12.63
N THR A 27 2.50 -5.04 -13.33
CA THR A 27 2.16 -6.46 -13.11
C THR A 27 2.74 -7.03 -11.81
N GLN A 28 3.00 -6.19 -10.81
CA GLN A 28 3.66 -6.59 -9.57
C GLN A 28 2.68 -7.20 -8.58
N THR A 29 3.17 -8.20 -7.86
CA THR A 29 2.39 -8.91 -6.84
C THR A 29 2.31 -8.12 -5.53
N VAL A 30 1.31 -8.41 -4.70
CA VAL A 30 1.14 -7.83 -3.35
C VAL A 30 2.39 -8.06 -2.49
N ARG A 31 3.12 -9.16 -2.69
CA ARG A 31 4.39 -9.44 -1.97
C ARG A 31 5.53 -8.54 -2.43
N GLU A 32 5.69 -8.32 -3.73
CA GLU A 32 6.68 -7.35 -4.24
C GLU A 32 6.34 -5.94 -3.78
N TYR A 33 5.06 -5.62 -3.78
CA TYR A 33 4.53 -4.37 -3.27
C TYR A 33 4.84 -4.17 -1.78
N GLU A 34 4.69 -5.20 -0.93
CA GLU A 34 5.07 -5.15 0.49
C GLU A 34 6.55 -4.83 0.69
N LEU A 35 7.44 -5.46 -0.10
CA LEU A 35 8.89 -5.25 -0.02
C LEU A 35 9.28 -3.81 -0.36
N GLU A 36 8.75 -3.28 -1.47
CA GLU A 36 8.95 -1.89 -1.86
C GLU A 36 8.36 -0.92 -0.82
N PHE A 37 7.22 -1.29 -0.21
CA PHE A 37 6.61 -0.53 0.86
C PHE A 37 7.45 -0.48 2.13
N GLY A 38 8.09 -1.60 2.50
CA GLY A 38 9.08 -1.63 3.58
C GLY A 38 10.28 -0.71 3.31
N SER A 39 10.76 -0.70 2.06
CA SER A 39 11.83 0.18 1.61
C SER A 39 11.42 1.65 1.73
N LEU A 40 10.25 2.01 1.21
CA LEU A 40 9.77 3.38 1.21
C LEU A 40 9.48 3.90 2.64
N ARG A 41 8.92 3.06 3.52
CA ARG A 41 8.79 3.37 4.95
C ARG A 41 10.14 3.74 5.57
N ARG A 42 11.20 3.00 5.23
CA ARG A 42 12.56 3.28 5.70
C ARG A 42 13.14 4.58 5.13
N PHE A 43 12.81 4.92 3.88
CA PHE A 43 13.23 6.16 3.23
C PHE A 43 12.53 7.41 3.75
N THR A 44 11.29 7.32 4.21
CA THR A 44 10.55 8.50 4.69
C THR A 44 11.08 9.07 6.01
N GLY A 45 11.94 8.34 6.74
CA GLY A 45 12.52 8.78 8.02
C GLY A 45 11.48 9.15 9.09
N ARG A 46 10.21 8.82 8.86
CA ARG A 46 9.06 9.20 9.67
C ARG A 46 8.39 7.93 10.18
N VAL A 47 8.09 7.91 11.47
CA VAL A 47 7.21 6.88 12.04
C VAL A 47 5.82 7.14 11.48
N MET A 48 5.40 6.30 10.53
CA MET A 48 4.01 6.26 10.09
C MET A 48 3.23 5.37 11.06
N ASP A 49 2.09 5.87 11.52
CA ASP A 49 1.12 5.09 12.28
C ASP A 49 0.54 3.96 11.42
N GLU A 50 0.10 2.89 12.09
CA GLU A 50 -0.44 1.72 11.42
C GLU A 50 -1.67 2.06 10.56
N GLU A 51 -2.50 3.00 11.01
CA GLU A 51 -3.66 3.50 10.26
C GLU A 51 -3.25 4.24 8.96
N GLU A 52 -2.20 5.07 9.00
CA GLU A 52 -1.65 5.75 7.81
C GLU A 52 -1.06 4.74 6.83
N LEU A 53 -0.36 3.71 7.33
CA LEU A 53 0.18 2.62 6.52
C LEU A 53 -0.96 1.86 5.81
N ILE A 54 -2.00 1.48 6.55
CA ILE A 54 -3.18 0.76 6.02
C ILE A 54 -3.90 1.59 4.97
N ARG A 55 -4.14 2.88 5.24
CA ARG A 55 -4.84 3.78 4.31
C ARG A 55 -4.06 3.96 3.01
N ARG A 56 -2.73 4.13 3.08
CA ARG A 56 -1.88 4.26 1.89
C ARG A 56 -1.77 2.94 1.13
N PHE A 57 -1.61 1.83 1.83
CA PHE A 57 -1.54 0.52 1.20
C PHE A 57 -2.85 0.21 0.46
N MET A 58 -4.02 0.40 1.08
CA MET A 58 -5.31 0.27 0.41
C MET A 58 -5.43 1.17 -0.82
N LYS A 59 -4.99 2.43 -0.74
CA LYS A 59 -5.00 3.38 -1.87
C LYS A 59 -4.04 2.98 -3.00
N GLY A 60 -3.03 2.16 -2.71
CA GLY A 60 -2.13 1.58 -3.69
C GLY A 60 -2.41 0.11 -3.99
N LEU A 61 -3.57 -0.46 -3.61
CA LEU A 61 -4.04 -1.75 -4.12
C LEU A 61 -4.83 -1.57 -5.42
N ARG A 62 -4.75 -2.55 -6.32
CA ARG A 62 -5.58 -2.61 -7.54
C ARG A 62 -7.05 -2.57 -7.15
N GLU A 63 -7.90 -1.97 -7.99
CA GLU A 63 -9.32 -1.81 -7.68
C GLU A 63 -10.00 -3.14 -7.35
N ASP A 64 -9.67 -4.22 -8.05
CA ASP A 64 -10.18 -5.56 -7.81
C ASP A 64 -9.85 -6.07 -6.39
N ILE A 65 -8.59 -5.95 -5.98
CA ILE A 65 -8.11 -6.38 -4.65
C ILE A 65 -8.63 -5.41 -3.58
N ARG A 66 -8.58 -4.10 -3.83
CA ARG A 66 -9.02 -3.04 -2.93
C ARG A 66 -10.50 -3.17 -2.61
N SER A 67 -11.34 -3.46 -3.59
CA SER A 67 -12.78 -3.65 -3.38
C SER A 67 -13.03 -4.80 -2.39
N ARG A 68 -12.33 -5.93 -2.57
CA ARG A 68 -12.41 -7.08 -1.67
C ARG A 68 -11.85 -6.79 -0.28
N CYS A 69 -10.72 -6.08 -0.18
CA CYS A 69 -10.14 -5.67 1.10
C CYS A 69 -10.99 -4.60 1.81
N SER A 70 -11.64 -3.68 1.09
CA SER A 70 -12.44 -2.60 1.71
C SER A 70 -13.66 -3.11 2.48
N LEU A 71 -14.10 -4.34 2.20
CA LEU A 71 -15.17 -5.01 2.96
C LEU A 71 -14.74 -5.41 4.37
N ARG A 72 -13.44 -5.33 4.69
CA ARG A 72 -12.88 -5.78 5.96
C ARG A 72 -12.09 -4.65 6.62
N GLU A 73 -12.30 -4.48 7.91
CA GLU A 73 -11.45 -3.61 8.72
C GLU A 73 -10.15 -4.31 9.08
N TYR A 74 -9.03 -3.63 8.79
CA TYR A 74 -7.71 -4.07 9.20
C TYR A 74 -7.20 -3.14 10.27
N ARG A 75 -6.71 -3.70 11.38
CA ARG A 75 -6.00 -2.97 12.42
C ARG A 75 -4.49 -3.10 12.32
N SER A 76 -4.00 -3.93 11.41
CA SER A 76 -2.58 -4.14 11.19
C SER A 76 -2.26 -4.33 9.72
N MET A 77 -1.13 -3.74 9.31
CA MET A 77 -0.59 -3.84 7.97
C MET A 77 -0.40 -5.30 7.54
N VAL A 78 0.11 -6.14 8.44
CA VAL A 78 0.35 -7.57 8.16
C VAL A 78 -0.95 -8.27 7.73
N LYS A 79 -2.05 -8.05 8.46
CA LYS A 79 -3.35 -8.64 8.12
C LYS A 79 -3.90 -8.14 6.78
N LEU A 80 -3.70 -6.86 6.49
CA LEU A 80 -4.08 -6.25 5.22
C LEU A 80 -3.30 -6.88 4.07
N VAL A 81 -1.98 -6.99 4.19
CA VAL A 81 -1.10 -7.57 3.16
C VAL A 81 -1.42 -9.04 2.94
N GLU A 82 -1.58 -9.83 3.99
CA GLU A 82 -1.98 -11.24 3.87
C GLU A 82 -3.31 -11.40 3.12
N ASN A 83 -4.32 -10.61 3.48
CA ASN A 83 -5.61 -10.67 2.77
C ASN A 83 -5.48 -10.21 1.32
N ALA A 84 -4.76 -9.11 1.08
CA ALA A 84 -4.54 -8.62 -0.27
C ALA A 84 -3.83 -9.66 -1.15
N ALA A 85 -2.83 -10.36 -0.61
CA ALA A 85 -2.12 -11.41 -1.32
C ALA A 85 -3.02 -12.61 -1.64
N ILE A 86 -3.88 -13.01 -0.69
CA ILE A 86 -4.88 -14.07 -0.93
C ILE A 86 -5.85 -13.66 -2.03
N GLN A 87 -6.34 -12.41 -2.01
CA GLN A 87 -7.26 -11.91 -3.03
C GLN A 87 -6.58 -11.78 -4.40
N GLU A 88 -5.32 -11.35 -4.44
CA GLU A 88 -4.54 -11.32 -5.67
C GLU A 88 -4.38 -12.71 -6.28
N VAL A 89 -4.00 -13.71 -5.48
CA VAL A 89 -3.85 -15.09 -5.96
C VAL A 89 -5.18 -15.63 -6.47
N GLY A 90 -6.29 -15.39 -5.77
CA GLY A 90 -7.63 -15.78 -6.24
C GLY A 90 -7.98 -15.16 -7.60
N LEU A 91 -7.73 -13.86 -7.77
CA LEU A 91 -7.98 -13.15 -9.03
C LEU A 91 -7.03 -13.59 -10.15
N ALA A 92 -5.76 -13.86 -9.85
CA ALA A 92 -4.77 -14.32 -10.81
C ALA A 92 -5.08 -15.73 -11.33
N GLU A 93 -5.61 -16.60 -10.47
CA GLU A 93 -6.07 -17.94 -10.84
C GLU A 93 -7.33 -17.87 -11.73
N GLU A 94 -8.26 -16.95 -11.45
CA GLU A 94 -9.44 -16.70 -12.30
C GLU A 94 -9.06 -16.17 -13.69
N GLN A 95 -8.05 -15.30 -13.79
CA GLN A 95 -7.54 -14.80 -15.09
C GLN A 95 -6.78 -15.85 -15.91
N LYS A 96 -6.24 -16.89 -15.27
CA LYS A 96 -5.52 -17.98 -15.94
C LYS A 96 -6.43 -19.02 -16.57
N LEU A 97 -7.72 -19.01 -16.22
CA LEU A 97 -8.70 -20.02 -16.64
C LEU A 97 -9.46 -19.63 -17.91
N ILE A 98 -9.11 -18.50 -18.55
CA ILE A 98 -9.79 -17.92 -19.72
C ILE A 98 -8.92 -18.00 -20.96
#